data_AF-A0A9D1K8G3-F1
#
_entry.id   AF-A0A9D1K8G3-F1
#
_cell.length_a   1.000
_cell.length_b   1.000
_cell.length_c   1.000
_cell.angle_alpha   90.00
_cell.angle_beta   90.00
_cell.angle_gamma   90.00
#
_symmetry.space_group_name_H-M   'P 1'
#
loop_
_entity.id
_entity.type
_entity.pdbx_description
1 polymer ?
#
loop_
_entity_poly.entity_id
_entity_poly.type
_entity_poly.pdbx_seq_one_letter_code
_entity_poly.pdbx_strand_id
1 'polypeptide(L)'
;MGLFGANAVAAVVLSIGSRGENVTKVQKRLIQYDYLDGTADGIYGEETAAAVRLFQRRNGLSVDGKVGPATAAALGVSLSASGSTSASSTAAIVSSDHRLLSKLVYAEARGEPYKGMVAVAAVVLNRVRSSSFPNTISGVIYQKGAFSCVSNGSINNTPNNQSIRAALDALNGWDPTGGCLYYYNPRLTDDTWIRTRTVQTVIGNHYFAR
;
A
#
# COMPACT_ATOMS: atom_id res chain seq x y z
N MET A 1 46.03 -11.17 -15.60
CA MET A 1 44.93 -10.83 -16.54
C MET A 1 43.71 -10.51 -15.70
N GLY A 2 43.09 -9.35 -15.98
CA GLY A 2 42.38 -8.51 -15.02
C GLY A 2 41.03 -9.00 -14.50
N LEU A 3 40.64 -8.37 -13.39
CA LEU A 3 39.44 -8.57 -12.59
C LEU A 3 38.15 -8.34 -13.37
N PHE A 4 37.21 -9.28 -13.28
CA PHE A 4 35.79 -9.00 -13.48
C PHE A 4 35.25 -8.36 -12.21
N GLY A 5 35.31 -7.03 -12.14
CA GLY A 5 34.60 -6.26 -11.13
C GLY A 5 33.09 -6.38 -11.37
N ALA A 6 32.40 -7.14 -10.52
CA ALA A 6 30.95 -7.07 -10.45
C ALA A 6 30.57 -5.63 -10.09
N ASN A 7 29.91 -4.93 -11.02
CA ASN A 7 29.27 -3.65 -10.74
C ASN A 7 28.14 -3.89 -9.73
N ALA A 8 28.48 -3.81 -8.45
CA ALA A 8 27.49 -3.70 -7.39
C ALA A 8 26.76 -2.37 -7.59
N VAL A 9 25.50 -2.43 -8.01
CA VAL A 9 24.63 -1.26 -8.02
C VAL A 9 24.52 -0.81 -6.56
N ALA A 10 25.17 0.29 -6.21
CA ALA A 10 25.09 0.83 -4.85
C ALA A 10 23.61 1.07 -4.52
N ALA A 11 23.11 0.42 -3.48
CA ALA A 11 21.72 0.61 -3.05
C ALA A 11 21.52 2.08 -2.71
N VAL A 12 20.53 2.72 -3.36
CA VAL A 12 20.19 4.12 -3.06
C VAL A 12 19.69 4.18 -1.63
N VAL A 13 20.45 4.87 -0.77
CA VAL A 13 20.06 5.16 0.62
C VAL A 13 19.85 6.66 0.73
N LEU A 14 18.64 7.08 1.09
CA LEU A 14 18.36 8.47 1.41
C LEU A 14 18.61 8.74 2.89
N SER A 15 19.32 9.82 3.18
CA SER A 15 19.59 10.30 4.53
C SER A 15 19.63 11.83 4.55
N ILE A 16 19.83 12.41 5.73
CA ILE A 16 20.00 13.87 5.87
C ILE A 16 20.98 14.41 4.82
N GLY A 17 20.56 15.50 4.15
CA GLY A 17 21.29 16.12 3.05
C GLY A 17 20.93 15.59 1.65
N SER A 18 20.26 14.44 1.55
CA SER A 18 19.75 13.94 0.26
C SER A 18 18.72 14.90 -0.32
N ARG A 19 18.67 15.02 -1.65
CA ARG A 19 17.72 15.89 -2.36
C ARG A 19 17.17 15.23 -3.61
N GLY A 20 16.02 15.74 -4.09
CA GLY A 20 15.46 15.40 -5.39
C GLY A 20 14.25 14.47 -5.34
N GLU A 21 13.89 13.92 -6.50
CA GLU A 21 12.60 13.25 -6.71
C GLU A 21 12.36 12.06 -5.76
N ASN A 22 13.40 11.29 -5.44
CA ASN A 22 13.30 10.18 -4.49
C ASN A 22 12.95 10.66 -3.08
N VAL A 23 13.51 11.80 -2.65
CA VAL A 23 13.17 12.42 -1.36
C VAL A 23 11.74 12.91 -1.38
N THR A 24 11.31 13.57 -2.45
CA THR A 24 9.91 14.00 -2.62
C THR A 24 8.94 12.83 -2.56
N LYS A 25 9.27 11.68 -3.19
CA LYS A 25 8.44 10.45 -3.13
C LYS A 25 8.32 9.95 -1.69
N VAL A 26 9.42 9.89 -0.95
CA VAL A 26 9.43 9.48 0.46
C VAL A 26 8.59 10.42 1.32
N GLN A 27 8.81 11.73 1.22
CA GLN A 27 8.06 12.72 2.00
C GLN A 27 6.56 12.64 1.70
N LYS A 28 6.16 12.50 0.43
CA LYS A 28 4.74 12.32 0.07
C LYS A 28 4.11 11.11 0.77
N ARG A 29 4.85 10.00 0.90
CA ARG A 29 4.36 8.82 1.63
C ARG A 29 4.31 9.04 3.13
N LEU A 30 5.34 9.66 3.72
CA LEU A 30 5.33 10.00 5.14
C LEU A 30 4.18 10.94 5.49
N ILE A 31 3.90 11.96 4.65
CA ILE A 31 2.76 12.87 4.79
C ILE A 31 1.45 12.10 4.68
N GLN A 32 1.31 11.26 3.66
CA GLN A 32 0.12 10.44 3.46
C GLN A 32 -0.15 9.48 4.62
N TYR A 33 0.89 9.05 5.32
CA TYR A 33 0.82 8.13 6.44
C TYR A 33 0.82 8.85 7.80
N ASP A 34 0.72 10.19 7.81
CA ASP A 34 0.63 11.02 9.02
C ASP A 34 1.89 10.95 9.90
N TYR A 35 3.05 10.68 9.28
CA TYR A 35 4.36 10.71 9.95
C TYR A 35 5.12 12.03 9.75
N LEU A 36 4.73 12.82 8.74
CA LEU A 36 5.37 14.09 8.39
C LEU A 36 4.30 15.12 8.03
N ASP A 37 4.41 16.33 8.54
CA ASP A 37 3.49 17.42 8.21
C ASP A 37 4.02 18.30 7.07
N GLY A 38 3.13 19.08 6.45
CA GLY A 38 3.49 20.07 5.44
C GLY A 38 3.58 19.52 4.01
N THR A 39 4.55 20.02 3.23
CA THR A 39 4.69 19.71 1.80
C THR A 39 6.00 18.97 1.52
N ALA A 40 5.98 18.12 0.50
CA ALA A 40 7.16 17.39 0.05
C ALA A 40 8.07 18.31 -0.77
N ASP A 41 9.01 18.97 -0.11
CA ASP A 41 9.97 19.92 -0.69
C ASP A 41 11.16 19.24 -1.42
N GLY A 42 11.30 17.92 -1.28
CA GLY A 42 12.39 17.16 -1.88
C GLY A 42 13.73 17.32 -1.16
N ILE A 43 13.75 17.81 0.07
CA ILE A 43 14.95 17.99 0.90
C ILE A 43 14.86 17.08 2.13
N TYR A 44 15.85 16.20 2.28
CA TYR A 44 15.89 15.29 3.41
C TYR A 44 16.54 16.01 4.60
N GLY A 45 15.73 16.71 5.40
CA GLY A 45 16.12 17.38 6.65
C GLY A 45 15.87 16.55 7.90
N GLU A 46 16.03 17.18 9.07
CA GLU A 46 15.79 16.56 10.38
C GLU A 46 14.34 16.11 10.57
N GLU A 47 13.36 16.89 10.09
CA GLU A 47 11.93 16.53 10.17
C GLU A 47 11.63 15.26 9.38
N THR A 48 12.13 15.16 8.14
CA THR A 48 12.03 13.94 7.32
C THR A 48 12.72 12.75 8.02
N ALA A 49 13.89 12.95 8.64
CA ALA A 49 14.59 11.90 9.37
C ALA A 49 13.79 11.43 10.60
N ALA A 50 13.20 12.36 11.36
CA ALA A 50 12.35 12.05 12.51
C ALA A 50 11.10 11.26 12.11
N ALA A 51 10.42 11.70 11.04
CA ALA A 51 9.28 11.00 10.44
C ALA A 51 9.64 9.56 10.03
N VAL A 52 10.80 9.37 9.37
CA VAL A 52 11.29 8.04 8.99
C VAL A 52 11.58 7.17 10.20
N ARG A 53 12.18 7.71 11.27
CA ARG A 53 12.41 6.95 12.51
C ARG A 53 11.10 6.49 13.16
N LEU A 54 10.08 7.36 13.18
CA LEU A 54 8.75 7.01 13.68
C LEU A 54 8.12 5.89 12.84
N PHE A 55 8.19 6.02 11.52
CA PHE A 55 7.72 5.01 10.58
C PHE A 55 8.45 3.67 10.78
N GLN A 56 9.78 3.68 10.82
CA GLN A 56 10.61 2.51 11.05
C GLN A 56 10.25 1.80 12.36
N ARG A 57 10.11 2.57 13.46
CA ARG A 57 9.73 2.03 14.77
C ARG A 57 8.36 1.35 14.73
N ARG A 58 7.37 1.97 14.07
CA ARG A 58 6.01 1.43 13.97
C ARG A 58 5.92 0.19 13.08
N ASN A 59 6.85 0.02 12.15
CA ASN A 59 6.87 -1.08 11.20
C ASN A 59 7.94 -2.14 11.51
N GLY A 60 8.56 -2.11 12.69
CA GLY A 60 9.55 -3.12 13.11
C GLY A 60 10.85 -3.11 12.29
N LEU A 61 11.22 -1.97 11.72
CA LEU A 61 12.45 -1.78 10.94
C LEU A 61 13.59 -1.23 11.82
N SER A 62 14.82 -1.31 11.31
CA SER A 62 15.97 -0.60 11.89
C SER A 62 15.66 0.89 12.00
N VAL A 63 15.75 1.47 13.19
CA VAL A 63 15.39 2.88 13.48
C VAL A 63 16.60 3.79 13.30
N ASP A 64 17.13 3.85 12.09
CA ASP A 64 18.32 4.64 11.75
C ASP A 64 17.99 6.00 11.11
N GLY A 65 16.73 6.25 10.78
CA GLY A 65 16.30 7.49 10.10
C GLY A 65 16.83 7.60 8.68
N LYS A 66 17.18 6.48 8.04
CA LYS A 66 17.61 6.41 6.64
C LYS A 66 16.61 5.60 5.83
N VAL A 67 16.37 6.00 4.59
CA VAL A 67 15.54 5.22 3.68
C VAL A 67 16.43 4.36 2.80
N GLY A 68 16.77 3.18 3.31
CA GLY A 68 17.34 2.08 2.52
C GLY A 68 16.26 1.20 1.88
N PRO A 69 16.64 0.10 1.20
CA PRO A 69 15.70 -0.76 0.47
C PRO A 69 14.52 -1.27 1.29
N ALA A 70 14.74 -1.71 2.53
CA ALA A 70 13.67 -2.21 3.40
C ALA A 70 12.67 -1.11 3.79
N THR A 71 13.16 0.08 4.14
CA THR A 71 12.31 1.23 4.46
C THR A 71 11.59 1.76 3.22
N ALA A 72 12.24 1.79 2.06
CA ALA A 72 11.63 2.17 0.79
C ALA A 72 10.50 1.21 0.41
N ALA A 73 10.74 -0.10 0.53
CA ALA A 73 9.73 -1.13 0.30
C ALA A 73 8.52 -0.97 1.23
N ALA A 74 8.77 -0.80 2.55
CA ALA A 74 7.71 -0.58 3.53
C ALA A 74 6.93 0.72 3.28
N LEU A 75 7.60 1.77 2.78
CA LEU A 75 6.95 3.02 2.36
C LEU A 75 6.20 2.92 1.02
N GLY A 76 6.33 1.81 0.29
CA GLY A 76 5.79 1.68 -1.06
C GLY A 76 6.43 2.65 -2.06
N VAL A 77 7.73 2.93 -1.91
CA VAL A 77 8.50 3.84 -2.77
C VAL A 77 9.58 3.05 -3.50
N SER A 78 9.62 3.20 -4.83
CA SER A 78 10.77 2.76 -5.63
C SER A 78 11.79 3.88 -5.73
N LEU A 79 13.00 3.64 -5.21
CA LEU A 79 14.12 4.57 -5.28
C LEU A 79 14.89 4.29 -6.57
N SER A 80 14.76 5.17 -7.56
CA SER A 80 15.51 5.05 -8.82
C SER A 80 16.86 5.76 -8.66
N ALA A 81 17.98 5.15 -9.03
CA ALA A 81 19.25 5.88 -9.14
C ALA A 81 19.07 6.99 -10.20
N SER A 82 19.26 8.26 -9.81
CA SER A 82 18.92 9.41 -10.64
C SER A 82 19.66 9.41 -11.97
N GLY A 83 18.90 9.49 -13.07
CA GLY A 83 19.44 9.70 -14.42
C GLY A 83 18.86 8.78 -15.49
N SER A 84 17.53 8.67 -15.59
CA SER A 84 16.83 8.25 -16.81
C SER A 84 15.35 8.59 -16.69
N THR A 85 14.93 9.67 -17.35
CA THR A 85 13.55 9.87 -17.78
C THR A 85 13.21 8.80 -18.83
N SER A 86 13.06 7.56 -18.37
CA SER A 86 12.41 6.53 -19.17
C SER A 86 10.91 6.72 -18.97
N ALA A 87 10.24 7.13 -20.04
CA ALA A 87 8.80 7.17 -20.14
C ALA A 87 8.21 5.93 -19.46
N SER A 88 7.36 6.21 -18.48
CA SER A 88 6.77 5.27 -17.56
C SER A 88 6.14 4.07 -18.30
N SER A 89 6.87 2.97 -18.37
CA SER A 89 6.32 1.64 -18.62
C SER A 89 5.58 1.15 -17.37
N THR A 90 4.57 1.91 -16.94
CA THR A 90 3.56 1.50 -15.93
C THR A 90 2.84 0.21 -16.32
N ALA A 91 3.00 -0.27 -17.56
CA ALA A 91 2.35 -1.46 -18.09
C ALA A 91 3.03 -2.80 -17.75
N ALA A 92 4.31 -2.84 -17.35
CA ALA A 92 5.08 -4.09 -17.30
C ALA A 92 5.41 -4.64 -15.89
N ILE A 93 5.20 -3.86 -14.81
CA ILE A 93 5.50 -4.29 -13.42
C ILE A 93 4.20 -4.47 -12.59
N VAL A 94 3.04 -4.38 -13.22
CA VAL A 94 1.74 -4.69 -12.61
C VAL A 94 1.48 -6.19 -12.82
N SER A 95 1.68 -7.02 -11.79
CA SER A 95 1.25 -8.43 -11.85
C SER A 95 -0.26 -8.51 -12.13
N SER A 96 -0.74 -9.58 -12.75
CA SER A 96 -2.19 -9.79 -12.96
C SER A 96 -3.00 -9.64 -11.67
N ASP A 97 -2.41 -10.06 -10.54
CA ASP A 97 -2.95 -9.88 -9.20
C ASP A 97 -3.02 -8.42 -8.76
N HIS A 98 -1.99 -7.61 -9.03
CA HIS A 98 -2.04 -6.18 -8.75
C HIS A 98 -3.12 -5.49 -9.58
N ARG A 99 -3.28 -5.87 -10.86
CA ARG A 99 -4.36 -5.31 -11.71
C ARG A 99 -5.74 -5.69 -11.18
N LEU A 100 -5.94 -6.94 -10.77
CA LEU A 100 -7.20 -7.43 -10.22
C LEU A 100 -7.52 -6.76 -8.87
N LEU A 101 -6.54 -6.67 -7.97
CA LEU A 101 -6.70 -6.02 -6.67
C LEU A 101 -6.98 -4.52 -6.83
N SER A 102 -6.33 -3.85 -7.79
CA SER A 102 -6.61 -2.44 -8.10
C SER A 102 -8.05 -2.20 -8.55
N LYS A 103 -8.59 -3.12 -9.37
CA LYS A 103 -9.98 -3.10 -9.83
C LYS A 103 -10.96 -3.28 -8.67
N LEU A 104 -10.66 -4.22 -7.77
CA LEU A 104 -11.45 -4.43 -6.56
C LEU A 104 -11.48 -3.17 -5.69
N VAL A 105 -10.32 -2.60 -5.38
CA VAL A 105 -10.22 -1.37 -4.57
C VAL A 105 -11.00 -0.24 -5.20
N TYR A 106 -10.92 -0.08 -6.52
CA TYR A 106 -11.70 0.93 -7.23
C TYR A 106 -13.21 0.70 -7.13
N ALA A 107 -13.66 -0.55 -7.09
CA ALA A 107 -15.09 -0.83 -6.99
C ALA A 107 -15.62 -0.70 -5.55
N GLU A 108 -14.84 -1.10 -4.55
CA GLU A 108 -15.27 -1.23 -3.15
C GLU A 108 -14.95 -0.01 -2.28
N ALA A 109 -13.92 0.78 -2.64
CA ALA A 109 -13.41 1.87 -1.83
C ALA A 109 -13.30 3.19 -2.59
N ARG A 110 -13.98 3.35 -3.73
CA ARG A 110 -13.99 4.62 -4.45
C ARG A 110 -14.69 5.69 -3.60
N GLY A 111 -13.98 6.80 -3.39
CA GLY A 111 -14.46 7.91 -2.56
C GLY A 111 -14.05 7.80 -1.09
N GLU A 112 -13.45 6.68 -0.67
CA GLU A 112 -12.87 6.53 0.67
C GLU A 112 -11.54 7.29 0.78
N PRO A 113 -11.11 7.67 1.99
CA PRO A 113 -9.75 8.16 2.21
C PRO A 113 -8.73 7.10 1.76
N TYR A 114 -7.54 7.54 1.35
CA TYR A 114 -6.51 6.62 0.80
C TYR A 114 -6.19 5.45 1.74
N LYS A 115 -6.12 5.71 3.05
CA LYS A 115 -5.94 4.67 4.08
C LYS A 115 -7.04 3.60 4.03
N GLY A 116 -8.28 3.98 3.72
CA GLY A 116 -9.42 3.05 3.54
C GLY A 116 -9.31 2.23 2.25
N MET A 117 -8.77 2.82 1.18
CA MET A 117 -8.48 2.09 -0.06
C MET A 117 -7.43 1.00 0.16
N VAL A 118 -6.36 1.31 0.90
CA VAL A 118 -5.35 0.31 1.29
C VAL A 118 -5.94 -0.74 2.23
N ALA A 119 -6.79 -0.32 3.17
CA ALA A 119 -7.45 -1.23 4.11
C ALA A 119 -8.27 -2.33 3.40
N VAL A 120 -9.04 -1.98 2.35
CA VAL A 120 -9.80 -2.97 1.56
C VAL A 120 -8.86 -3.96 0.85
N ALA A 121 -7.77 -3.48 0.25
CA ALA A 121 -6.76 -4.35 -0.35
C ALA A 121 -6.09 -5.26 0.69
N ALA A 122 -5.75 -4.73 1.87
CA ALA A 122 -5.13 -5.49 2.94
C ALA A 122 -6.03 -6.62 3.46
N VAL A 123 -7.35 -6.41 3.57
CA VAL A 123 -8.30 -7.47 3.94
C VAL A 123 -8.24 -8.65 2.97
N VAL A 124 -8.12 -8.40 1.65
CA VAL A 124 -7.96 -9.47 0.66
C VAL A 124 -6.67 -10.26 0.93
N LEU A 125 -5.56 -9.56 1.17
CA LEU A 125 -4.27 -10.20 1.44
C LEU A 125 -4.27 -10.97 2.77
N ASN A 126 -5.00 -10.48 3.77
CA ASN A 126 -5.20 -11.16 5.05
C ASN A 126 -6.02 -12.45 4.87
N ARG A 127 -7.05 -12.43 4.02
CA ARG A 127 -7.79 -13.63 3.63
C ARG A 127 -6.88 -14.63 2.92
N VAL A 128 -6.06 -14.19 1.96
CA VAL A 128 -5.09 -15.06 1.26
C VAL A 128 -4.13 -15.76 2.24
N ARG A 129 -3.74 -15.08 3.32
CA ARG A 129 -2.87 -15.64 4.38
C ARG A 129 -3.59 -16.52 5.38
N SER A 130 -4.93 -16.47 5.43
CA SER A 130 -5.74 -17.21 6.39
C SER A 130 -6.14 -18.57 5.83
N SER A 131 -5.99 -19.62 6.64
CA SER A 131 -6.41 -20.99 6.27
C SER A 131 -7.92 -21.14 6.07
N SER A 132 -8.72 -20.15 6.48
CA SER A 132 -10.19 -20.15 6.32
C SER A 132 -10.66 -19.65 4.95
N PHE A 133 -9.76 -19.21 4.08
CA PHE A 133 -10.08 -18.63 2.78
C PHE A 133 -9.20 -19.22 1.68
N PRO A 134 -9.55 -19.01 0.39
CA PRO A 134 -8.67 -19.35 -0.71
C PRO A 134 -7.30 -18.68 -0.58
N ASN A 135 -6.25 -19.40 -0.97
CA ASN A 135 -4.85 -18.96 -0.83
C ASN A 135 -4.32 -18.17 -2.04
N THR A 136 -5.21 -17.58 -2.85
CA THR A 136 -4.85 -16.72 -3.99
C THR A 136 -5.75 -15.49 -4.02
N ILE A 137 -5.22 -14.35 -4.51
CA ILE A 137 -5.98 -13.09 -4.62
C ILE A 137 -7.23 -13.29 -5.49
N SER A 138 -7.08 -13.95 -6.63
CA SER A 138 -8.21 -14.31 -7.50
C SER A 138 -9.23 -15.20 -6.78
N GLY A 139 -8.78 -16.23 -6.06
CA GLY A 139 -9.67 -17.11 -5.30
C GLY A 139 -10.49 -16.37 -4.24
N VAL A 140 -9.87 -15.44 -3.51
CA VAL A 140 -10.56 -14.60 -2.52
C VAL A 140 -11.57 -13.66 -3.18
N ILE A 141 -11.18 -13.01 -4.28
CA ILE A 141 -12.03 -12.01 -4.97
C ILE A 141 -13.24 -12.68 -5.62
N TYR A 142 -13.05 -13.84 -6.27
CA TYR A 142 -14.13 -14.55 -6.96
C TYR A 142 -14.88 -15.55 -6.07
N GLN A 143 -14.57 -15.62 -4.77
CA GLN A 143 -15.36 -16.39 -3.82
C GLN A 143 -16.82 -15.93 -3.85
N LYS A 144 -17.75 -16.87 -4.00
CA LYS A 144 -19.19 -16.59 -4.15
C LYS A 144 -19.69 -15.70 -3.01
N GLY A 145 -20.19 -14.52 -3.35
CA GLY A 145 -20.77 -13.56 -2.40
C GLY A 145 -19.75 -12.72 -1.61
N ALA A 146 -18.44 -12.85 -1.87
CA ALA A 146 -17.42 -12.11 -1.12
C ALA A 146 -17.39 -10.61 -1.46
N PHE A 147 -17.65 -10.26 -2.72
CA PHE A 147 -17.64 -8.88 -3.21
C PHE A 147 -18.76 -8.64 -4.23
N SER A 148 -19.66 -7.71 -3.91
CA SER A 148 -20.82 -7.39 -4.76
C SER A 148 -20.40 -6.88 -6.16
N CYS A 149 -19.24 -6.22 -6.24
CA CYS A 149 -18.69 -5.69 -7.48
C CYS A 149 -18.35 -6.75 -8.53
N VAL A 150 -18.15 -8.02 -8.11
CA VAL A 150 -17.92 -9.13 -9.01
C VAL A 150 -19.21 -9.52 -9.70
N SER A 151 -20.29 -9.69 -8.94
CA SER A 151 -21.61 -10.03 -9.47
C SER A 151 -22.25 -8.92 -10.30
N ASN A 152 -22.04 -7.65 -9.94
CA ASN A 152 -22.62 -6.51 -10.67
C ASN A 152 -21.74 -6.01 -11.84
N GLY A 153 -20.59 -6.66 -12.09
CA GLY A 153 -19.68 -6.33 -13.19
C GLY A 153 -18.78 -5.09 -12.98
N SER A 154 -18.95 -4.33 -11.89
CA SER A 154 -18.16 -3.12 -11.62
C SER A 154 -16.66 -3.40 -11.44
N ILE A 155 -16.29 -4.65 -11.11
CA ILE A 155 -14.90 -5.13 -11.09
C ILE A 155 -14.19 -4.95 -12.45
N ASN A 156 -14.92 -4.81 -13.55
CA ASN A 156 -14.32 -4.67 -14.89
C ASN A 156 -13.89 -3.23 -15.23
N ASN A 157 -14.26 -2.25 -14.41
CA ASN A 157 -13.92 -0.85 -14.63
C ASN A 157 -12.42 -0.60 -14.56
N THR A 158 -11.94 0.40 -15.30
CA THR A 158 -10.54 0.84 -15.24
C THR A 158 -10.27 1.53 -13.91
N PRO A 159 -9.33 1.03 -13.07
CA PRO A 159 -9.03 1.63 -11.79
C PRO A 159 -8.29 2.97 -11.97
N ASN A 160 -8.55 3.92 -11.07
CA ASN A 160 -7.83 5.20 -11.03
C ASN A 160 -6.44 5.07 -10.37
N ASN A 161 -5.60 6.09 -10.51
CA ASN A 161 -4.23 6.11 -9.97
C ASN A 161 -4.17 5.87 -8.45
N GLN A 162 -5.17 6.33 -7.69
CA GLN A 162 -5.21 6.10 -6.24
C GLN A 162 -5.46 4.63 -5.91
N SER A 163 -6.39 3.97 -6.61
CA SER A 163 -6.71 2.54 -6.40
C SER A 163 -5.53 1.65 -6.79
N ILE A 164 -4.85 1.98 -7.89
CA ILE A 164 -3.65 1.28 -8.34
C ILE A 164 -2.55 1.37 -7.28
N ARG A 165 -2.27 2.57 -6.76
CA ARG A 165 -1.25 2.76 -5.72
C ARG A 165 -1.66 2.09 -4.41
N ALA A 166 -2.93 2.16 -4.03
CA ALA A 166 -3.42 1.57 -2.78
C ALA A 166 -3.28 0.05 -2.76
N ALA A 167 -3.62 -0.61 -3.87
CA ALA A 167 -3.39 -2.05 -4.03
C ALA A 167 -1.89 -2.40 -3.99
N LEU A 168 -1.03 -1.57 -4.58
CA LEU A 168 0.43 -1.77 -4.55
C LEU A 168 0.98 -1.65 -3.12
N ASP A 169 0.53 -0.66 -2.36
CA ASP A 169 1.00 -0.47 -0.98
C ASP A 169 0.59 -1.64 -0.08
N ALA A 170 -0.64 -2.15 -0.24
CA ALA A 170 -1.07 -3.35 0.48
C ALA A 170 -0.21 -4.57 0.11
N LEU A 171 0.08 -4.77 -1.18
CA LEU A 171 0.98 -5.83 -1.66
C LEU A 171 2.40 -5.70 -1.09
N ASN A 172 2.87 -4.47 -0.89
CA ASN A 172 4.15 -4.17 -0.23
C ASN A 172 4.11 -4.30 1.30
N GLY A 173 2.96 -4.68 1.87
CA GLY A 173 2.81 -5.03 3.28
C GLY A 173 2.14 -3.98 4.16
N TRP A 174 1.70 -2.84 3.61
CA TRP A 174 0.95 -1.88 4.43
C TRP A 174 -0.46 -2.38 4.74
N ASP A 175 -0.70 -2.75 6.00
CA ASP A 175 -2.03 -3.12 6.49
C ASP A 175 -2.52 -2.17 7.60
N PRO A 176 -3.33 -1.15 7.26
CA PRO A 176 -3.89 -0.22 8.24
C PRO A 176 -5.02 -0.83 9.09
N THR A 177 -5.45 -2.05 8.81
CA THR A 177 -6.52 -2.75 9.55
C THR A 177 -6.02 -3.59 10.72
N GLY A 178 -4.70 -3.83 10.79
CA GLY A 178 -4.10 -4.68 11.81
C GLY A 178 -4.48 -6.16 11.68
N GLY A 179 -4.71 -6.65 10.46
CA GLY A 179 -5.03 -8.05 10.19
C GLY A 179 -6.52 -8.37 10.21
N CYS A 180 -7.41 -7.43 9.83
CA CYS A 180 -8.84 -7.70 9.71
C CYS A 180 -9.13 -8.60 8.50
N LEU A 181 -10.19 -9.40 8.62
CA LEU A 181 -10.65 -10.34 7.58
C LEU A 181 -11.99 -9.89 6.96
N TYR A 182 -12.66 -8.93 7.57
CA TYR A 182 -13.96 -8.44 7.13
C TYR A 182 -14.01 -6.93 7.19
N TYR A 183 -14.88 -6.35 6.36
CA TYR A 183 -15.30 -4.96 6.49
C TYR A 183 -16.76 -4.81 6.07
N TYR A 184 -17.42 -3.76 6.56
CA TYR A 184 -18.75 -3.38 6.13
C TYR A 184 -18.98 -1.88 6.30
N ASN A 185 -19.88 -1.33 5.48
CA ASN A 185 -20.39 0.02 5.69
C ASN A 185 -21.75 -0.08 6.41
N PRO A 186 -21.86 0.33 7.69
CA PRO A 186 -23.09 0.17 8.47
C PRO A 186 -24.28 0.97 7.93
N ARG A 187 -24.04 1.93 7.01
CA ARG A 187 -25.09 2.70 6.34
C ARG A 187 -25.64 2.01 5.09
N LEU A 188 -24.92 1.03 4.54
CA LEU A 188 -25.26 0.37 3.28
C LEU A 188 -25.66 -1.10 3.46
N THR A 189 -25.35 -1.72 4.61
CA THR A 189 -25.74 -3.10 4.89
C THR A 189 -26.35 -3.25 6.28
N ASP A 190 -27.45 -3.99 6.31
CA ASP A 190 -28.13 -4.48 7.51
C ASP A 190 -27.85 -5.97 7.76
N ASP A 191 -26.84 -6.55 7.08
CA ASP A 191 -26.40 -7.93 7.33
C ASP A 191 -26.08 -8.11 8.82
N THR A 192 -26.89 -8.94 9.47
CA THR A 192 -26.83 -9.15 10.91
C THR A 192 -25.59 -9.94 11.30
N TRP A 193 -25.15 -10.87 10.46
CA TRP A 193 -23.97 -11.70 10.73
C TRP A 193 -22.71 -10.85 10.75
N ILE A 194 -22.50 -9.96 9.76
CA ILE A 194 -21.29 -9.13 9.71
C ILE A 194 -21.23 -8.15 10.90
N ARG A 195 -22.39 -7.68 11.36
CA ARG A 195 -22.53 -6.82 12.55
C ARG A 195 -22.22 -7.54 13.87
N THR A 196 -22.18 -8.87 13.90
CA THR A 196 -21.69 -9.62 15.08
C THR A 196 -20.17 -9.68 15.18
N ARG A 197 -19.43 -9.34 14.11
CA ARG A 197 -17.97 -9.41 14.12
C ARG A 197 -17.39 -8.33 15.03
N THR A 198 -16.25 -8.61 15.66
CA THR A 198 -15.58 -7.65 16.54
C THR A 198 -14.86 -6.60 15.71
N VAL A 199 -15.38 -5.38 15.71
CA VAL A 199 -14.79 -4.22 15.02
C VAL A 199 -13.47 -3.85 15.71
N GLN A 200 -12.39 -3.84 14.94
CA GLN A 200 -11.05 -3.48 15.41
C GLN A 200 -10.71 -2.01 15.10
N THR A 201 -11.19 -1.51 13.96
CA THR A 201 -10.93 -0.13 13.55
C THR A 201 -11.99 0.36 12.56
N VAL A 202 -12.10 1.69 12.44
CA VAL A 202 -12.97 2.37 11.48
C VAL A 202 -12.11 3.30 10.64
N ILE A 203 -12.19 3.15 9.31
CA ILE A 203 -11.43 3.98 8.37
C ILE A 203 -12.39 4.44 7.28
N GLY A 204 -12.62 5.76 7.21
CA GLY A 204 -13.65 6.33 6.35
C GLY A 204 -15.03 5.83 6.77
N ASN A 205 -15.80 5.29 5.82
CA ASN A 205 -17.14 4.77 6.08
C ASN A 205 -17.15 3.27 6.43
N HIS A 206 -15.99 2.61 6.45
CA HIS A 206 -15.87 1.18 6.66
C HIS A 206 -15.47 0.81 8.09
N TYR A 207 -16.18 -0.18 8.63
CA TYR A 207 -15.89 -0.84 9.88
C TYR A 207 -15.11 -2.12 9.55
N PHE A 208 -13.89 -2.26 10.06
CA PHE A 208 -13.02 -3.40 9.81
C PHE A 208 -13.01 -4.33 11.02
N ALA A 209 -13.19 -5.63 10.77
CA ALA A 209 -13.44 -6.61 11.82
C ALA A 209 -12.70 -7.94 11.60
N ARG A 210 -12.62 -8.72 12.68
CA ARG A 210 -12.14 -10.11 12.71
C ARG A 210 -13.27 -11.09 12.99
#